data_AF-A0AAP0P8H4-F1
#
_entry.id   AF-A0AAP0P8H4-F1
#
_cell.length_a   1.000
_cell.length_b   1.000
_cell.length_c   1.000
_cell.angle_alpha   90.00
_cell.angle_beta   90.00
_cell.angle_gamma   90.00
#
_symmetry.space_group_name_H-M   'P 1'
#
loop_
_entity.id
_entity.type
_entity.pdbx_description
1 polymer ?
#
loop_
_entity_poly.entity_id
_entity_poly.type
_entity_poly.pdbx_seq_one_letter_code
_entity_poly.pdbx_strand_id
1 'polypeptide(L)'
;MWARLSRCRRIQLLSWLKRLFKLQTKLSVADDDRPYSSRLDIDLCFNLPSDGISNTAVPSLIFHFEGADMELPLENYTVSDVSAGLTCLAMEGSSGNL
;
A
#
# COMPACT_ATOMS: atom_id res chain seq x y z
N MET A 1 -0.63 29.29 8.47
CA MET A 1 -0.54 28.40 9.66
C MET A 1 -1.39 27.13 9.53
N TRP A 2 -2.62 27.20 8.98
CA TRP A 2 -3.50 26.03 8.79
C TRP A 2 -2.94 24.96 7.82
N ALA A 3 -2.35 25.35 6.68
CA ALA A 3 -1.78 24.42 5.70
C ALA A 3 -0.60 23.55 6.21
N ARG A 4 0.04 23.93 7.32
CA ARG A 4 1.11 23.16 7.98
C ARG A 4 0.52 22.09 8.92
N LEU A 5 -0.55 22.42 9.63
CA LEU A 5 -1.28 21.48 10.51
C LEU A 5 -2.04 20.41 9.72
N SER A 6 -2.66 20.79 8.60
CA SER A 6 -3.33 19.85 7.68
C SER A 6 -2.35 18.87 7.02
N ARG A 7 -1.12 19.32 6.71
CA ARG A 7 -0.04 18.46 6.19
C ARG A 7 0.40 17.40 7.21
N CYS A 8 0.55 17.81 8.48
CA CYS A 8 0.97 16.90 9.56
C CYS A 8 -0.05 15.77 9.82
N ARG A 9 -1.36 16.09 9.82
CA ARG A 9 -2.43 15.10 9.96
C ARG A 9 -2.57 14.15 8.77
N ARG A 10 -2.33 14.62 7.53
CA ARG A 10 -2.40 13.78 6.32
C ARG A 10 -1.24 12.78 6.22
N ILE A 11 -0.03 13.17 6.59
CA ILE A 11 1.13 12.26 6.65
C ILE A 11 0.89 11.13 7.66
N GLN A 12 0.21 11.43 8.77
CA GLN A 12 -0.19 10.42 9.75
C GLN A 12 -1.08 9.33 9.15
N LEU A 13 -2.10 9.69 8.36
CA LEU A 13 -3.06 8.72 7.85
C LEU A 13 -2.41 7.64 6.98
N LEU A 14 -1.57 8.03 6.02
CA LEU A 14 -0.89 7.07 5.15
C LEU A 14 0.12 6.21 5.93
N SER A 15 0.84 6.81 6.87
CA SER A 15 1.77 6.07 7.74
C SER A 15 1.03 5.00 8.56
N TRP A 16 -0.14 5.35 9.12
CA TRP A 16 -0.99 4.41 9.84
C TRP A 16 -1.52 3.30 8.93
N LEU A 17 -1.98 3.65 7.73
CA LEU A 17 -2.45 2.67 6.75
C LEU A 17 -1.34 1.68 6.37
N LYS A 18 -0.17 2.18 5.95
CA LYS A 18 1.00 1.34 5.62
C LYS A 18 1.39 0.43 6.78
N ARG A 19 1.36 0.94 8.02
CA ARG A 19 1.64 0.15 9.23
C ARG A 19 0.61 -0.97 9.45
N LEU A 20 -0.69 -0.67 9.36
CA LEU A 20 -1.75 -1.66 9.55
C LEU A 20 -1.71 -2.71 8.44
N PHE A 21 -1.52 -2.28 7.19
CA PHE A 21 -1.39 -3.16 6.04
C PHE A 21 -0.22 -4.14 6.22
N LYS A 22 0.95 -3.64 6.65
CA LYS A 22 2.12 -4.47 6.98
C LYS A 22 1.86 -5.48 8.09
N LEU A 23 1.08 -5.12 9.11
CA LEU A 23 0.75 -6.02 10.24
C LEU A 23 -0.23 -7.12 9.86
N GLN A 24 -1.13 -6.87 8.92
CA GLN A 24 -2.18 -7.82 8.52
C GLN A 24 -1.78 -8.71 7.34
N THR A 25 -0.87 -8.23 6.49
CA THR A 25 -0.36 -8.98 5.35
C THR A 25 0.48 -10.18 5.82
N LYS A 26 0.23 -11.36 5.25
CA LYS A 26 0.91 -12.61 5.61
C LYS A 26 2.15 -12.90 4.76
N LEU A 27 2.72 -11.86 4.17
CA LEU A 27 3.89 -11.92 3.31
C LEU A 27 5.08 -11.26 4.02
N SER A 28 6.30 -11.67 3.69
CA SER A 28 7.50 -11.00 4.18
C SER A 28 7.70 -9.69 3.44
N VAL A 29 8.03 -8.62 4.17
CA VAL A 29 8.40 -7.33 3.56
C VAL A 29 9.67 -7.51 2.74
N ALA A 30 9.68 -6.94 1.54
CA ALA A 30 10.84 -6.96 0.67
C ALA A 30 11.85 -5.88 1.09
N ASP A 31 13.14 -6.11 0.82
CA ASP A 31 14.18 -5.13 1.12
C ASP A 31 14.06 -3.88 0.24
N ASP A 32 14.31 -2.71 0.84
CA ASP A 32 14.14 -1.41 0.21
C ASP A 32 15.10 -1.16 -0.98
N ASP A 33 16.19 -1.92 -1.09
CA ASP A 33 17.22 -1.80 -2.13
C ASP A 33 16.80 -2.41 -3.49
N ARG A 34 15.60 -2.99 -3.59
CA ARG A 34 15.10 -3.56 -4.85
C ARG A 34 14.76 -2.43 -5.84
N PRO A 35 15.18 -2.52 -7.12
CA PRO A 35 14.95 -1.46 -8.12
C PRO A 35 13.48 -1.22 -8.49
N TYR A 36 12.54 -1.99 -7.94
CA TYR A 36 11.11 -1.85 -8.20
C TYR A 36 10.41 -0.89 -7.22
N SER A 37 10.80 -0.88 -5.94
CA SER A 37 10.26 0.06 -4.94
C SER A 37 10.58 1.51 -5.32
N SER A 38 11.78 1.74 -5.86
CA SER A 38 12.26 3.06 -6.29
C SER A 38 11.64 3.59 -7.59
N ARG A 39 11.08 2.73 -8.45
CA ARG A 39 10.50 3.15 -9.74
C ARG A 39 9.06 3.64 -9.64
N LEU A 40 8.32 3.17 -8.63
CA LEU A 40 6.91 3.51 -8.45
C LEU A 40 6.69 4.58 -7.36
N ASP A 41 7.75 5.03 -6.69
CA ASP A 41 7.67 5.83 -5.45
C ASP A 41 6.81 5.14 -4.37
N ILE A 42 6.73 3.80 -4.42
CA ILE A 42 5.92 2.99 -3.51
C ILE A 42 6.83 2.38 -2.43
N ASP A 43 6.66 2.87 -1.20
CA ASP A 43 7.53 2.49 -0.07
C ASP A 43 7.16 1.18 0.64
N LEU A 44 6.15 0.42 0.18
CA LEU A 44 5.73 -0.81 0.86
C LEU A 44 5.52 -1.95 -0.12
N CYS A 45 6.52 -2.82 -0.19
CA CYS A 45 6.53 -4.03 -1.01
C CYS A 45 6.75 -5.29 -0.16
N PHE A 46 6.29 -6.43 -0.68
CA PHE A 46 6.38 -7.75 -0.08
C PHE A 46 6.94 -8.74 -1.10
N ASN A 47 7.62 -9.78 -0.61
CA ASN A 47 8.09 -10.87 -1.45
C ASN A 47 6.91 -11.71 -1.92
N LEU A 48 6.86 -11.96 -3.23
CA LEU A 48 5.87 -12.79 -3.87
C LEU A 48 6.29 -14.27 -3.73
N PRO A 49 5.44 -15.14 -3.15
CA PRO A 49 5.74 -16.55 -3.08
C PRO A 49 5.58 -17.19 -4.48
N SER A 50 6.34 -18.26 -4.74
CA SER A 50 6.48 -18.87 -6.07
C SER A 50 5.18 -19.44 -6.64
N ASP A 51 4.19 -19.69 -5.79
CA ASP A 51 2.84 -20.16 -6.12
C ASP A 51 1.82 -19.04 -6.40
N GLY A 52 2.25 -17.77 -6.34
CA GLY A 52 1.41 -16.60 -6.59
C GLY A 52 0.69 -16.06 -5.34
N ILE A 53 -0.04 -14.95 -5.48
CA ILE A 53 -0.79 -14.35 -4.36
C ILE A 53 -2.15 -15.02 -4.26
N SER A 54 -2.45 -15.61 -3.10
CA SER A 54 -3.85 -15.90 -2.75
C SER A 54 -4.48 -14.65 -2.13
N ASN A 55 -5.76 -14.40 -2.42
CA ASN A 55 -6.51 -13.27 -1.84
C ASN A 55 -6.54 -13.26 -0.29
N THR A 56 -6.16 -14.37 0.37
CA THR A 56 -6.09 -14.48 1.83
C THR A 56 -4.73 -14.08 2.42
N ALA A 57 -3.73 -13.85 1.56
CA ALA A 57 -2.39 -13.40 1.95
C ALA A 57 -2.30 -11.87 2.12
N VAL A 58 -3.18 -11.12 1.45
CA VAL A 58 -3.26 -9.65 1.48
C VAL A 58 -4.60 -9.24 2.09
N PRO A 59 -4.66 -8.25 3.01
CA PRO A 59 -5.91 -7.85 3.64
C PRO A 59 -6.84 -7.11 2.65
N SER A 60 -8.14 -7.39 2.71
CA SER A 60 -9.17 -6.60 2.00
C SER A 60 -9.12 -5.14 2.44
N LEU A 61 -9.27 -4.24 1.47
CA LEU A 61 -9.36 -2.80 1.73
C LEU A 61 -10.78 -2.33 1.42
N ILE A 62 -11.46 -1.82 2.43
CA ILE A 62 -12.84 -1.36 2.35
C ILE A 62 -12.88 0.14 2.61
N PHE A 63 -13.44 0.89 1.67
CA PHE A 63 -13.77 2.30 1.88
C PHE A 63 -15.18 2.41 2.43
N HIS A 64 -15.27 3.01 3.62
CA HIS A 64 -16.53 3.32 4.28
C HIS A 64 -17.00 4.70 3.84
N PHE A 65 -18.12 4.74 3.12
CA PHE A 65 -18.84 5.95 2.75
C PHE A 65 -20.11 6.09 3.59
N GLU A 66 -20.79 7.24 3.50
CA GLU A 66 -22.07 7.42 4.17
C GLU A 66 -23.12 6.48 3.56
N GLY A 67 -23.50 5.44 4.31
CA GLY A 67 -24.51 4.46 3.91
C GLY A 67 -24.03 3.39 2.91
N ALA A 68 -22.73 3.30 2.61
CA ALA A 68 -22.19 2.30 1.70
C ALA A 68 -20.75 1.90 2.03
N ASP A 69 -20.44 0.62 1.80
CA ASP A 69 -19.09 0.09 1.86
C ASP A 69 -18.64 -0.31 0.46
N MET A 70 -17.42 0.08 0.09
CA MET A 70 -16.79 -0.32 -1.17
C MET A 70 -15.56 -1.17 -0.87
N GLU A 71 -15.69 -2.48 -1.04
CA GLU A 71 -14.54 -3.37 -1.07
C GLU A 71 -13.77 -3.17 -2.37
N LEU A 72 -12.47 -2.90 -2.25
CA LEU A 72 -11.60 -2.79 -3.42
C LEU A 72 -11.10 -4.18 -3.82
N PRO A 73 -11.21 -4.54 -5.11
CA PRO A 73 -10.46 -5.66 -5.67
C PRO A 73 -8.96 -5.52 -5.43
N LEU A 74 -8.27 -6.65 -5.25
CA LEU A 74 -6.84 -6.70 -4.94
C LEU A 74 -5.99 -5.92 -5.96
N GLU A 75 -6.38 -5.99 -7.22
CA GLU A 75 -5.68 -5.36 -8.35
C GLU A 75 -5.77 -3.83 -8.31
N ASN A 76 -6.70 -3.25 -7.54
CA ASN A 76 -6.88 -1.79 -7.46
C ASN A 76 -5.95 -1.13 -6.43
N TYR A 77 -5.42 -1.89 -5.48
CA TYR A 77 -4.54 -1.34 -4.44
C TYR A 77 -3.22 -2.09 -4.31
N THR A 78 -2.95 -3.09 -5.16
CA THR A 78 -1.65 -3.74 -5.25
C THR A 78 -1.11 -3.75 -6.68
N VAL A 79 0.20 -3.59 -6.81
CA VAL A 79 0.92 -3.77 -8.07
C VAL A 79 1.90 -4.92 -7.88
N SER A 80 1.82 -5.94 -8.74
CA SER A 80 2.70 -7.10 -8.67
C SER A 80 3.63 -7.18 -9.86
N ASP A 81 4.91 -7.45 -9.60
CA ASP A 81 5.91 -7.76 -10.61
C ASP A 81 6.45 -9.17 -10.36
N VAL A 82 5.96 -10.10 -11.17
CA VAL A 82 6.34 -11.51 -11.11
C VAL A 82 7.81 -11.72 -11.45
N SER A 83 8.39 -10.86 -12.31
CA SER A 83 9.80 -10.95 -12.70
C SER A 83 10.73 -10.51 -11.56
N ALA A 84 10.31 -9.51 -10.77
CA ALA A 84 11.00 -9.08 -9.57
C ALA A 84 10.71 -9.96 -8.36
N GLY A 85 9.62 -10.74 -8.40
CA GLY A 85 9.10 -11.51 -7.28
C GLY A 85 8.54 -10.61 -6.18
N LEU A 86 7.84 -9.54 -6.55
CA LEU A 86 7.36 -8.51 -5.62
C LEU A 86 5.88 -8.20 -5.81
N THR A 87 5.23 -7.79 -4.72
CA THR A 87 3.92 -7.14 -4.72
C THR A 87 3.93 -5.93 -3.81
N CYS A 88 3.38 -4.80 -4.25
CA CYS A 88 3.52 -3.51 -3.58
C CYS A 88 2.17 -2.83 -3.39
N LEU A 89 1.98 -2.13 -2.27
CA LEU A 89 0.77 -1.35 -1.98
C LEU A 89 0.73 -0.08 -2.84
N ALA A 90 -0.26 0.05 -3.71
CA ALA A 90 -0.43 1.16 -4.65
C ALA A 90 -0.98 2.44 -4.00
N MET A 91 -0.46 2.85 -2.83
CA MET A 91 -0.89 4.05 -2.12
C MET A 91 0.30 4.88 -1.65
N GLU A 92 0.30 6.13 -2.09
CA GLU A 92 1.40 7.06 -1.90
C GLU A 92 0.98 8.35 -1.20
N GLY A 93 1.97 9.07 -0.67
CA GLY A 93 1.76 10.33 0.02
C GLY A 93 1.53 11.43 -0.99
N SER A 94 0.32 11.99 -1.02
CA SER A 94 0.12 13.20 -1.82
C SER A 94 0.92 14.37 -1.24
N SER A 95 1.85 14.92 -2.04
CA SER A 95 2.60 16.13 -1.70
C SER A 95 1.76 17.41 -1.78
N GLY A 96 0.55 17.33 -2.37
CA GLY A 96 -0.41 18.42 -2.48
C GLY A 96 0.02 19.57 -3.40
N ASN A 97 1.09 19.41 -4.18
CA ASN A 97 1.45 20.30 -5.27
C ASN A 97 0.77 19.82 -6.55
N LEU A 98 -0.49 20.21 -6.73
CA LEU A 98 -1.14 20.28 -8.04
C LEU A 98 -1.24 21.75 -8.44
#